data_AF-A0A9P0CN77-F1
#
_entry.id   AF-A0A9P0CN77-F1
#
_cell.length_a   1.000
_cell.length_b   1.000
_cell.length_c   1.000
_cell.angle_alpha   90.00
_cell.angle_beta   90.00
_cell.angle_gamma   90.00
#
_symmetry.space_group_name_H-M   'P 1'
#
loop_
_entity.id
_entity.type
_entity.pdbx_description
1 polymer ?
#
loop_
_entity_poly.entity_id
_entity_poly.type
_entity_poly.pdbx_seq_one_letter_code
_entity_poly.pdbx_strand_id
1 'polypeptide(L)'
;MEELCTVPVNNINVVNCVCIVCSLLKKGFSSRNFEEKTDIINSSRLKDPINLETKVEKSAKKFTRHFQVGFYEKYEWLIGCKTLKKLFCWPCLLFNIAEKTHWNSDGITDLNNFPKSVKGHVNSKSHISARIKEKTFGTYRIEHSLDNHLKISNKLHNERVKKIGTSYND
;
A
#
# COMPACT_ATOMS: atom_id res chain seq x y z
N MET A 1 -10.55 -7.51 37.42
CA MET A 1 -9.13 -7.94 37.36
C MET A 1 -8.87 -8.34 35.93
N GLU A 2 -8.33 -7.41 35.16
CA GLU A 2 -8.09 -7.53 33.73
C GLU A 2 -6.83 -8.38 33.51
N GLU A 3 -6.95 -9.50 32.81
CA GLU A 3 -5.81 -10.28 32.36
C GLU A 3 -5.19 -9.61 31.12
N LEU A 4 -4.01 -9.02 31.35
CA LEU A 4 -3.10 -8.56 30.30
C LEU A 4 -2.56 -9.77 29.53
N CYS A 5 -3.12 -10.05 28.36
CA CYS A 5 -2.49 -10.93 27.38
C CYS A 5 -1.31 -10.21 26.72
N THR A 6 -0.11 -10.43 27.24
CA THR A 6 1.15 -10.17 26.53
C THR A 6 1.30 -11.18 25.40
N VAL A 7 0.86 -10.82 24.20
CA VAL A 7 1.13 -11.60 22.99
C VAL A 7 2.59 -11.42 22.55
N PRO A 8 3.31 -12.50 22.23
CA PRO A 8 4.73 -12.45 21.92
C PRO A 8 4.96 -11.75 20.59
N VAL A 9 5.63 -10.60 20.65
CA VAL A 9 6.38 -10.03 19.54
C VAL A 9 7.62 -10.90 19.40
N ASN A 10 7.76 -11.65 18.31
CA ASN A 10 8.99 -12.21 17.71
C ASN A 10 8.55 -13.14 16.56
N ASN A 11 9.12 -13.20 15.37
CA ASN A 11 10.48 -12.91 14.96
C ASN A 11 10.42 -12.74 13.43
N ILE A 12 10.35 -11.52 12.91
CA ILE A 12 10.64 -11.32 11.48
C ILE A 12 12.16 -11.47 11.41
N ASN A 13 12.64 -12.60 10.93
CA ASN A 13 14.01 -12.71 10.46
C ASN A 13 14.18 -11.65 9.37
N VAL A 14 14.64 -10.47 9.77
CA VAL A 14 14.95 -9.36 8.90
C VAL A 14 16.20 -9.76 8.15
N VAL A 15 16.01 -10.58 7.12
CA VAL A 15 17.03 -10.81 6.10
C VAL A 15 17.40 -9.44 5.54
N ASN A 16 18.69 -9.21 5.26
CA ASN A 16 19.25 -7.99 4.66
C ASN A 16 18.69 -7.75 3.23
N CYS A 17 17.40 -7.53 3.17
CA CYS A 17 16.59 -7.28 2.01
C CYS A 17 16.34 -5.78 1.95
N VAL A 18 16.86 -5.14 0.90
CA VAL A 18 16.74 -3.70 0.66
C VAL A 18 15.58 -3.35 -0.27
N CYS A 19 14.72 -4.33 -0.62
CA CYS A 19 13.59 -4.05 -1.51
C CYS A 19 12.47 -3.28 -0.78
N ILE A 20 11.60 -2.67 -1.57
CA ILE A 20 10.52 -1.82 -1.06
C ILE A 20 9.56 -2.58 -0.12
N VAL A 21 9.27 -3.85 -0.39
CA VAL A 21 8.44 -4.69 0.51
C VAL A 21 9.08 -4.81 1.88
N CYS A 22 10.37 -5.13 1.95
CA CYS A 22 11.11 -5.23 3.21
C CYS A 22 11.18 -3.88 3.93
N SER A 23 11.35 -2.79 3.19
CA SER A 23 11.33 -1.42 3.74
C SER A 23 9.96 -1.09 4.35
N LEU A 24 8.85 -1.43 3.68
CA LEU A 24 7.49 -1.22 4.16
C LEU A 24 7.13 -2.09 5.37
N LEU A 25 7.61 -3.33 5.42
CA LEU A 25 7.41 -4.21 6.57
C LEU A 25 8.18 -3.74 7.81
N LYS A 26 9.32 -3.08 7.65
CA LYS A 26 10.12 -2.49 8.75
C LYS A 26 9.55 -1.15 9.21
N LYS A 27 9.33 -0.23 8.27
CA LYS A 27 8.76 1.11 8.48
C LYS A 27 7.52 1.23 7.60
N GLY A 28 6.37 1.02 8.24
CA GLY A 28 5.05 1.06 7.61
C GLY A 28 4.82 2.33 6.80
N PHE A 29 3.96 2.24 5.79
CA PHE A 29 3.70 3.38 4.91
C PHE A 29 3.17 4.60 5.66
N SER A 30 2.30 4.42 6.66
CA SER A 30 1.71 5.54 7.42
C SER A 30 2.74 6.38 8.19
N SER A 31 3.85 5.77 8.64
CA SER A 31 4.90 6.46 9.42
C SER A 31 5.93 7.20 8.57
N ARG A 32 5.75 7.22 7.25
CA ARG A 32 6.61 7.95 6.30
C ARG A 32 6.11 9.37 6.08
N ASN A 33 7.01 10.27 5.69
CA ASN A 33 6.63 11.63 5.32
C ASN A 33 5.91 11.64 3.94
N PHE A 34 5.34 12.77 3.56
CA PHE A 34 4.53 12.86 2.34
C PHE A 34 5.34 12.64 1.04
N GLU A 35 6.57 13.15 1.00
CA GLU A 35 7.49 12.98 -0.14
C GLU A 35 7.87 11.50 -0.30
N GLU A 36 8.34 10.84 0.76
CA GLU A 36 8.60 9.40 0.80
C GLU A 36 7.38 8.58 0.36
N LYS A 37 6.18 8.94 0.82
CA LYS A 37 4.94 8.25 0.45
C LYS A 37 4.62 8.42 -1.04
N THR A 38 4.83 9.62 -1.56
CA THR A 38 4.62 9.96 -2.98
C THR A 38 5.59 9.19 -3.85
N ASP A 39 6.87 9.14 -3.48
CA ASP A 39 7.89 8.38 -4.19
C ASP A 39 7.56 6.88 -4.19
N ILE A 40 7.13 6.33 -3.07
CA ILE A 40 6.73 4.92 -2.98
C ILE A 40 5.58 4.60 -3.93
N ILE A 41 4.56 5.45 -3.98
CA ILE A 41 3.37 5.24 -4.84
C ILE A 41 3.70 5.43 -6.32
N ASN A 42 4.53 6.42 -6.64
CA ASN A 42 4.94 6.71 -8.02
C ASN A 42 6.04 5.75 -8.51
N SER A 43 6.80 5.14 -7.61
CA SER A 43 7.79 4.14 -7.97
C SER A 43 7.08 2.98 -8.66
N SER A 44 7.52 2.66 -9.88
CA SER A 44 7.02 1.47 -10.55
C SER A 44 7.32 0.25 -9.70
N ARG A 45 6.27 -0.53 -9.39
CA ARG A 45 6.41 -1.81 -8.68
C ARG A 45 7.37 -2.69 -9.46
N LEU A 46 8.56 -2.95 -8.90
CA LEU A 46 9.49 -3.90 -9.48
C LEU A 46 8.85 -5.29 -9.46
N LYS A 47 8.61 -5.85 -10.64
CA LYS A 47 8.00 -7.17 -10.86
C LYS A 47 9.08 -8.22 -11.03
N ASP A 48 10.07 -8.21 -10.15
CA ASP A 48 11.20 -9.13 -10.25
C ASP A 48 10.71 -10.57 -10.06
N PRO A 49 11.17 -11.52 -10.90
CA PRO A 49 10.89 -12.93 -10.70
C PRO A 49 11.33 -13.38 -9.31
N ILE A 50 10.43 -14.05 -8.59
CA ILE A 50 10.73 -14.65 -7.29
C ILE A 50 10.81 -16.17 -7.40
N ASN A 51 11.79 -16.76 -6.71
CA ASN A 51 11.96 -18.21 -6.62
C ASN A 51 11.09 -18.77 -5.48
N LEU A 52 9.77 -18.64 -5.63
CA LEU A 52 8.78 -19.21 -4.71
C LEU A 52 8.25 -20.53 -5.28
N GLU A 53 8.25 -21.55 -4.43
CA GLU A 53 7.73 -22.88 -4.74
C GLU A 53 6.88 -23.43 -3.60
N THR A 54 5.93 -24.30 -3.93
CA THR A 54 5.11 -25.02 -2.97
C THR A 54 5.11 -26.49 -3.34
N LYS A 55 5.64 -27.33 -2.45
CA LYS A 55 5.56 -28.78 -2.58
C LYS A 55 4.14 -29.23 -2.27
N VAL A 56 3.56 -30.03 -3.15
CA VAL A 56 2.22 -30.59 -2.99
C VAL A 56 2.34 -32.10 -2.89
N GLU A 57 1.87 -32.64 -1.78
CA GLU A 57 1.67 -34.07 -1.58
C GLU A 57 0.18 -34.31 -1.40
N LYS A 58 -0.48 -34.87 -2.43
CA LYS A 58 -1.90 -35.23 -2.36
C LYS A 58 -2.08 -36.67 -2.77
N SER A 59 -2.58 -37.47 -1.83
CA SER A 59 -2.82 -38.92 -1.98
C SER A 59 -1.55 -39.64 -2.45
N ALA A 60 -1.41 -39.87 -3.77
CA ALA A 60 -0.28 -40.58 -4.38
C ALA A 60 0.57 -39.70 -5.33
N LYS A 61 0.24 -38.42 -5.52
CA LYS A 61 0.96 -37.53 -6.43
C LYS A 61 1.80 -36.52 -5.64
N LYS A 62 3.08 -36.47 -5.96
CA LYS A 62 4.04 -35.47 -5.46
C LYS A 62 4.46 -34.58 -6.62
N PHE A 63 4.24 -33.28 -6.49
CA PHE A 63 4.68 -32.32 -7.49
C PHE A 63 4.98 -30.97 -6.84
N THR A 64 5.83 -30.17 -7.48
CA THR A 64 6.17 -28.82 -7.02
C THR A 64 5.51 -27.80 -7.92
N ARG A 65 4.75 -26.88 -7.33
CA ARG A 65 4.24 -25.69 -8.02
C ARG A 65 5.27 -24.58 -7.90
N HIS A 66 5.60 -23.93 -9.00
CA HIS A 66 6.49 -22.77 -9.03
C HIS A 66 5.69 -21.50 -9.31
N PHE A 67 6.14 -20.39 -8.74
CA PHE A 67 5.59 -19.08 -9.06
C PHE A 67 5.75 -18.82 -10.57
N GLN A 68 4.73 -18.22 -11.17
CA GLN A 68 4.69 -17.87 -12.59
C GLN A 68 4.76 -16.36 -12.71
N VAL A 69 5.77 -15.83 -13.42
CA VAL A 69 5.97 -14.38 -13.59
C VAL A 69 4.73 -13.70 -14.18
N GLY A 70 3.99 -14.38 -15.07
CA GLY A 70 2.73 -13.88 -15.62
C GLY A 70 1.62 -13.60 -14.59
N PHE A 71 1.79 -14.02 -13.32
CA PHE A 71 0.91 -13.57 -12.23
C PHE A 71 1.01 -12.06 -11.99
N TYR A 72 2.16 -11.42 -12.27
CA TYR A 72 2.29 -9.97 -12.14
C TYR A 72 1.56 -9.19 -13.24
N GLU A 73 1.34 -9.80 -14.42
CA GLU A 73 0.49 -9.24 -15.47
C GLU A 73 -0.99 -9.45 -15.12
N LYS A 74 -1.32 -10.68 -14.69
CA LYS A 74 -2.69 -11.05 -14.32
C LYS A 74 -3.21 -10.29 -13.11
N TYR A 75 -2.35 -9.97 -12.14
CA TYR A 75 -2.70 -9.33 -10.89
C TYR A 75 -1.84 -8.07 -10.70
N GLU A 76 -2.32 -6.94 -11.25
CA GLU A 76 -1.63 -5.63 -11.21
C GLU A 76 -1.17 -5.20 -9.81
N TRP A 77 -1.95 -5.56 -8.78
CA TRP A 77 -1.72 -5.23 -7.37
C TRP A 77 -0.73 -6.17 -6.67
N LEU A 78 -0.31 -7.26 -7.31
CA LEU A 78 0.57 -8.26 -6.74
C LEU A 78 2.02 -7.78 -6.76
N ILE A 79 2.73 -8.01 -5.65
CA ILE A 79 4.17 -7.77 -5.57
C ILE A 79 4.86 -8.94 -4.88
N GLY A 80 6.10 -9.24 -5.28
CA GLY A 80 6.92 -10.26 -4.64
C GLY A 80 8.09 -9.67 -3.87
N CYS A 81 8.55 -10.41 -2.87
CA CYS A 81 9.84 -10.19 -2.26
C CYS A 81 10.74 -11.40 -2.52
N LYS A 82 11.81 -11.20 -3.30
CA LYS A 82 12.77 -12.26 -3.65
C LYS A 82 13.45 -12.85 -2.42
N THR A 83 13.86 -12.00 -1.48
CA THR A 83 14.57 -12.43 -0.28
C THR A 83 13.67 -13.21 0.68
N LEU A 84 12.44 -12.74 0.89
CA LEU A 84 11.48 -13.46 1.74
C LEU A 84 10.89 -14.68 1.03
N LYS A 85 10.96 -14.74 -0.31
CA LYS A 85 10.26 -15.70 -1.16
C LYS A 85 8.76 -15.71 -0.87
N LYS A 86 8.15 -14.52 -0.79
CA LYS A 86 6.72 -14.36 -0.50
C LYS A 86 6.07 -13.36 -1.43
N LEU A 87 4.77 -13.55 -1.65
CA LEU A 87 3.90 -12.62 -2.37
C LEU A 87 3.06 -11.78 -1.41
N PHE A 88 2.78 -10.55 -1.81
CA PHE A 88 1.99 -9.60 -1.04
C PHE A 88 1.06 -8.82 -1.96
N CYS A 89 0.10 -8.14 -1.35
CA CYS A 89 -0.74 -7.18 -2.04
C CYS A 89 -0.22 -5.77 -1.79
N TRP A 90 0.14 -5.08 -2.87
CA TRP A 90 0.71 -3.74 -2.81
C TRP A 90 -0.21 -2.72 -2.10
N PRO A 91 -1.46 -2.46 -2.52
CA PRO A 91 -2.32 -1.51 -1.83
C PRO A 91 -2.52 -1.89 -0.36
N CYS A 92 -2.66 -3.18 -0.04
CA CYS A 92 -2.84 -3.61 1.34
C CYS A 92 -1.60 -3.43 2.21
N LEU A 93 -0.39 -3.59 1.66
CA LEU A 93 0.86 -3.24 2.33
C LEU A 93 0.92 -1.74 2.69
N LEU A 94 0.35 -0.88 1.84
CA LEU A 94 0.38 0.57 2.04
C LEU A 94 -0.72 1.05 3.00
N PHE A 95 -1.95 0.56 2.87
CA PHE A 95 -3.12 1.20 3.46
C PHE A 95 -3.93 0.34 4.43
N ASN A 96 -3.62 -0.96 4.56
CA ASN A 96 -4.35 -1.85 5.45
C ASN A 96 -3.50 -2.22 6.69
N ILE A 97 -3.22 -1.22 7.54
CA ILE A 97 -2.26 -1.37 8.65
C ILE A 97 -2.95 -1.83 9.95
N ALA A 98 -4.26 -1.59 10.09
CA ALA A 98 -5.02 -1.95 11.29
C ALA A 98 -5.21 -3.47 11.42
N GLU A 99 -5.35 -4.19 10.30
CA GLU A 99 -5.59 -5.63 10.27
C GLU A 99 -4.43 -6.33 9.57
N LYS A 100 -3.62 -7.07 10.35
CA LYS A 100 -2.56 -7.92 9.79
C LYS A 100 -3.20 -9.14 9.11
N THR A 101 -2.79 -9.36 7.87
CA THR A 101 -3.24 -10.46 7.02
C THR A 101 -2.05 -11.04 6.26
N HIS A 102 -2.21 -12.23 5.70
CA HIS A 102 -1.22 -12.81 4.80
C HIS A 102 -0.85 -11.92 3.60
N TRP A 103 -1.67 -10.93 3.26
CA TRP A 103 -1.45 -10.03 2.12
C TRP A 103 -0.67 -8.76 2.46
N ASN A 104 -0.48 -8.42 3.73
CA ASN A 104 0.20 -7.18 4.17
C ASN A 104 1.22 -7.37 5.32
N SER A 105 1.28 -8.54 5.96
CA SER A 105 2.26 -8.81 7.02
C SER A 105 3.07 -10.07 6.72
N ASP A 106 2.40 -11.22 6.64
CA ASP A 106 3.11 -12.50 6.72
C ASP A 106 3.60 -12.96 5.36
N GLY A 107 2.90 -12.57 4.29
CA GLY A 107 3.18 -12.94 2.92
C GLY A 107 2.63 -14.32 2.54
N ILE A 108 2.24 -14.47 1.28
CA ILE A 108 1.74 -15.72 0.72
C ILE A 108 2.91 -16.58 0.23
N THR A 109 2.98 -17.81 0.71
CA THR A 109 3.92 -18.86 0.29
C THR A 109 3.23 -20.07 -0.35
N ASP A 110 1.92 -20.24 -0.13
CA ASP A 110 1.15 -21.38 -0.64
C ASP A 110 0.58 -21.09 -2.03
N LEU A 111 1.28 -21.55 -3.06
CA LEU A 111 0.86 -21.48 -4.46
C LEU A 111 -0.26 -22.46 -4.81
N ASN A 112 -0.49 -23.49 -4.00
CA ASN A 112 -1.54 -24.48 -4.26
C ASN A 112 -2.92 -23.91 -3.95
N ASN A 113 -3.05 -23.11 -2.88
CA ASN A 113 -4.28 -22.39 -2.55
C ASN A 113 -4.31 -20.94 -3.05
N PHE A 114 -3.27 -20.49 -3.75
CA PHE A 114 -3.15 -19.11 -4.24
C PHE A 114 -4.37 -18.63 -5.04
N PRO A 115 -4.92 -19.36 -6.05
CA PRO A 115 -6.08 -18.87 -6.80
C PRO A 115 -7.32 -18.65 -5.93
N LYS A 116 -7.57 -19.54 -4.95
CA LYS A 116 -8.68 -19.40 -4.00
C LYS A 116 -8.47 -18.21 -3.07
N SER A 117 -7.24 -18.06 -2.55
CA SER A 117 -6.85 -16.94 -1.70
C SER A 117 -7.02 -15.59 -2.42
N VAL A 118 -6.56 -15.51 -3.67
CA VAL A 118 -6.73 -14.33 -4.54
C VAL A 118 -8.20 -13.97 -4.70
N LYS A 119 -9.07 -14.95 -5.03
CA LYS A 119 -10.50 -14.68 -5.23
C LYS A 119 -11.17 -14.13 -3.97
N GLY A 120 -10.84 -14.65 -2.79
CA GLY A 120 -11.35 -14.11 -1.53
C GLY A 120 -10.81 -12.71 -1.23
N HIS A 121 -9.51 -12.50 -1.48
CA HIS A 121 -8.82 -11.26 -1.20
C HIS A 121 -9.36 -10.07 -1.99
N VAL A 122 -9.47 -10.19 -3.32
CA VAL A 122 -9.85 -9.06 -4.20
C VAL A 122 -11.27 -8.57 -3.95
N ASN A 123 -12.13 -9.43 -3.38
CA ASN A 123 -13.51 -9.10 -3.03
C ASN A 123 -13.66 -8.57 -1.59
N SER A 124 -12.59 -8.53 -0.81
CA SER A 124 -12.64 -8.03 0.57
C SER A 124 -12.76 -6.51 0.62
N LYS A 125 -13.51 -6.00 1.61
CA LYS A 125 -13.65 -4.54 1.85
C LYS A 125 -12.29 -3.87 2.08
N SER A 126 -11.39 -4.54 2.79
CA SER A 126 -10.05 -4.03 3.10
C SER A 126 -9.21 -3.85 1.82
N HIS A 127 -9.22 -4.83 0.91
CA HIS A 127 -8.54 -4.70 -0.39
C HIS A 127 -9.13 -3.55 -1.23
N ILE A 128 -10.46 -3.51 -1.37
CA ILE A 128 -11.14 -2.49 -2.19
C ILE A 128 -10.83 -1.09 -1.65
N SER A 129 -10.94 -0.89 -0.34
CA SER A 129 -10.62 0.40 0.30
C SER A 129 -9.16 0.79 0.09
N ALA A 130 -8.22 -0.16 0.26
CA ALA A 130 -6.81 0.08 0.06
C ALA A 130 -6.47 0.45 -1.40
N ARG A 131 -7.13 -0.20 -2.37
CA ARG A 131 -6.96 0.08 -3.81
C ARG A 131 -7.52 1.45 -4.20
N ILE A 132 -8.62 1.88 -3.59
CA ILE A 132 -9.12 3.26 -3.76
C ILE A 132 -8.11 4.25 -3.22
N LYS A 133 -7.63 4.06 -1.97
CA LYS A 133 -6.64 4.94 -1.34
C LYS A 133 -5.34 5.03 -2.13
N GLU A 134 -4.86 3.94 -2.70
CA GLU A 134 -3.70 3.93 -3.60
C GLU A 134 -3.94 4.84 -4.80
N LYS A 135 -5.07 4.68 -5.50
CA LYS A 135 -5.37 5.44 -6.72
C LYS A 135 -5.70 6.91 -6.48
N THR A 136 -6.25 7.25 -5.32
CA THR A 136 -6.59 8.63 -4.95
C THR A 136 -5.52 9.30 -4.10
N PHE A 137 -4.39 8.63 -3.86
CA PHE A 137 -3.32 9.21 -3.06
C PHE A 137 -2.78 10.46 -3.75
N GLY A 138 -2.75 11.58 -3.01
CA GLY A 138 -2.26 12.86 -3.53
C GLY A 138 -3.21 13.60 -4.49
N THR A 139 -4.35 13.01 -4.89
CA THR A 139 -5.33 13.70 -5.77
C THR A 139 -6.20 14.70 -5.00
N TYR A 140 -6.39 14.51 -3.69
CA TYR A 140 -7.11 15.45 -2.83
C TYR A 140 -6.14 16.12 -1.85
N ARG A 141 -5.46 17.16 -2.32
CA ARG A 141 -4.62 18.00 -1.47
C ARG A 141 -5.52 19.01 -0.76
N ILE A 142 -5.88 18.74 0.50
CA ILE A 142 -6.56 19.70 1.38
C ILE A 142 -5.77 21.03 1.41
N GLU A 143 -4.44 20.97 1.42
CA GLU A 143 -3.52 22.10 1.32
C GLU A 143 -3.73 22.94 0.06
N HIS A 144 -4.00 22.30 -1.09
CA HIS A 144 -4.23 22.99 -2.34
C HIS A 144 -5.61 23.68 -2.38
N SER A 145 -6.59 23.14 -1.65
CA SER A 145 -7.87 23.82 -1.40
C SER A 145 -7.72 25.00 -0.44
N LEU A 146 -6.89 24.87 0.62
CA LEU A 146 -6.59 25.98 1.54
C LEU A 146 -5.84 27.12 0.84
N ASP A 147 -4.82 26.80 0.03
CA ASP A 147 -4.09 27.78 -0.77
C ASP A 147 -4.99 28.48 -1.78
N ASN A 148 -5.90 27.74 -2.42
CA ASN A 148 -6.84 28.33 -3.37
C ASN A 148 -7.86 29.24 -2.65
N HIS A 149 -8.35 28.82 -1.48
CA HIS A 149 -9.25 29.63 -0.66
C HIS A 149 -8.56 30.91 -0.14
N LEU A 150 -7.29 30.80 0.29
CA LEU A 150 -6.48 31.94 0.71
C LEU A 150 -6.24 32.92 -0.44
N LYS A 151 -5.89 32.42 -1.64
CA LYS A 151 -5.75 33.23 -2.86
C LYS A 151 -7.05 33.95 -3.24
N ILE A 152 -8.18 33.26 -3.20
CA ILE A 152 -9.50 33.84 -3.48
C ILE A 152 -9.84 34.92 -2.45
N SER A 153 -9.62 34.64 -1.16
CA SER A 153 -9.86 35.60 -0.07
C SER A 153 -9.03 36.88 -0.24
N ASN A 154 -7.73 36.75 -0.54
CA ASN A 154 -6.83 37.88 -0.80
C ASN A 154 -7.27 38.69 -2.03
N LYS A 155 -7.71 38.02 -3.10
CA LYS A 155 -8.25 38.69 -4.30
C LYS A 155 -9.50 39.52 -3.97
N LEU A 156 -10.46 38.93 -3.24
CA LEU A 156 -11.69 39.62 -2.83
C LEU A 156 -11.44 40.78 -1.86
N HIS A 157 -10.41 40.69 -1.02
CA HIS A 157 -9.99 41.78 -0.16
C HIS A 157 -9.42 42.94 -1.00
N ASN A 158 -8.50 42.65 -1.92
CA ASN A 158 -7.89 43.65 -2.79
C ASN A 158 -8.91 44.35 -3.70
N GLU A 159 -9.89 43.61 -4.22
CA GLU A 159 -10.99 44.18 -5.00
C GLU A 159 -11.88 45.11 -4.16
N ARG A 160 -12.16 44.78 -2.89
CA ARG A 160 -12.89 45.65 -1.97
C ARG A 160 -12.12 46.93 -1.65
N VAL A 161 -10.82 46.81 -1.35
CA VAL A 161 -9.95 47.98 -1.08
C VAL A 161 -9.91 48.93 -2.28
N LYS A 162 -9.79 48.40 -3.51
CA LYS A 162 -9.82 49.22 -4.73
C LYS A 162 -11.13 49.97 -4.92
N LYS A 163 -12.28 49.32 -4.70
CA LYS A 163 -13.60 49.96 -4.82
C LYS A 163 -13.83 51.07 -3.81
N ILE A 164 -13.32 50.90 -2.58
CA ILE A 164 -13.42 51.92 -1.53
C ILE A 164 -12.48 53.08 -1.84
N GLY A 165 -11.26 52.84 -2.33
CA GLY A 165 -10.32 53.90 -2.70
C GLY A 165 -10.80 54.80 -3.86
N THR A 166 -11.69 54.31 -4.72
CA THR A 166 -12.27 55.09 -5.82
C THR A 166 -13.49 55.93 -5.43
N SER A 167 -14.17 55.65 -4.30
CA SER A 167 -15.37 56.39 -3.88
C SER A 167 -15.07 57.63 -3.01
N TYR A 168 -13.79 57.94 -2.78
CA TYR A 168 -13.35 59.11 -1.99
C TYR A 168 -12.74 60.23 -2.86
N ASN A 169 -12.78 60.09 -4.19
CA ASN A 169 -12.21 61.06 -5.14
C ASN A 169 -13.26 61.70 -6.06
N ASP A 170 -14.56 61.57 -5.77
CA ASP A 170 -15.66 62.26 -6.47
C ASP A 170 -16.30 63.32 -5.55
#